data_AF-A0A0B3ABA3-F1
#
_entry.id   AF-A0A0B3ABA3-F1
#
_cell.length_a   1.000
_cell.length_b   1.000
_cell.length_c   1.000
_cell.angle_alpha   90.00
_cell.angle_beta   90.00
_cell.angle_gamma   90.00
#
_symmetry.space_group_name_H-M   'P 1'
#
loop_
_entity.id
_entity.type
_entity.pdbx_description
1 polymer ?
#
loop_
_entity_poly.entity_id
_entity_poly.type
_entity_poly.pdbx_seq_one_letter_code
_entity_poly.pdbx_strand_id
1 'polypeptide(L)'
;MKKIYLLFILAFFIIQPVFAININVQKLSDQEVMIVGLNDPATFRLNVTNNGPSDTFAFYTFFSPLLSPNESIKINSKESKIVELKIAPRSDLKLRGYVTFSYFIQGKDKSEIEQKLNVKIIELGEAFKLGADSINPESSSINIFLNNEVNFEFKNLKVHFSSPFFELDKTVNVSAYEKKNFNNIKLAKEDFSKLTAGFYTLGADVEVRNISAHIEESINFKEKNILKEERKDYGLIVSTTIIDKLNEGNTIQESTIMVKKNIISRVFTTFSPEPTLVERNGFIVNYVWNKQISPGESFEVQVKTNWLIPFLVIFLILVTVILSKKYSETDLVIRKRVGFINAKGGEFALKVMINVESRRFVENVKIFDRLPPLVKIYEKFGGDLPKRFNKTKRVFEWELGNLDGGERRMFSYVIYSKVGVLGRFALPAAYSMFEREGKQKEVTSNKAFFLADQKSD
;
A
#
# COMPACT_ATOMS: atom_id res chain seq x y z
N MET A 1 -105.00 24.64 43.24
CA MET A 1 -103.99 25.68 42.89
C MET A 1 -103.02 26.01 44.03
N LYS A 2 -103.42 26.14 45.32
CA LYS A 2 -102.48 26.46 46.42
C LYS A 2 -101.33 25.45 46.68
N LYS A 3 -101.50 24.16 46.37
CA LYS A 3 -100.45 23.14 46.53
C LYS A 3 -99.32 23.22 45.49
N ILE A 4 -99.56 23.81 44.31
CA ILE A 4 -98.55 23.96 43.24
C ILE A 4 -97.57 25.10 43.56
N TYR A 5 -98.05 26.20 44.15
CA TYR A 5 -97.19 27.31 44.59
C TYR A 5 -96.24 26.91 45.72
N LEU A 6 -96.71 26.07 46.66
CA LEU A 6 -95.85 25.54 47.73
C LEU A 6 -94.72 24.66 47.15
N LEU A 7 -95.01 23.89 46.11
CA LEU A 7 -94.03 23.01 45.46
C LEU A 7 -92.99 23.80 44.65
N PHE A 8 -93.38 24.93 44.04
CA PHE A 8 -92.46 25.86 43.39
C PHE A 8 -91.56 26.62 44.38
N ILE A 9 -92.10 27.04 45.53
CA ILE A 9 -91.29 27.69 46.59
C ILE A 9 -90.31 26.68 47.19
N LEU A 10 -90.73 25.44 47.42
CA LEU A 10 -89.84 24.38 47.90
C LEU A 10 -88.76 24.04 46.87
N ALA A 11 -89.11 23.96 45.58
CA ALA A 11 -88.15 23.76 44.49
C ALA A 11 -87.12 24.90 44.41
N PHE A 12 -87.54 26.14 44.66
CA PHE A 12 -86.64 27.31 44.66
C PHE A 12 -85.63 27.27 45.82
N PHE A 13 -86.00 26.73 46.99
CA PHE A 13 -85.07 26.51 48.11
C PHE A 13 -84.15 25.29 47.93
N ILE A 14 -84.49 24.37 47.02
CA ILE A 14 -83.64 23.22 46.68
C ILE A 14 -82.56 23.61 45.65
N ILE A 15 -82.71 24.74 44.95
CA ILE A 15 -81.63 25.31 44.12
C ILE A 15 -80.61 25.93 45.08
N GLN A 16 -79.75 25.09 45.65
CA GLN A 16 -78.56 25.56 46.35
C GLN A 16 -77.74 26.37 45.32
N PRO A 17 -77.43 27.66 45.58
CA PRO A 17 -76.53 28.40 44.73
C PRO A 17 -75.19 27.66 44.72
N VAL A 18 -74.85 27.08 43.58
CA VAL A 18 -73.53 26.49 43.37
C VAL A 18 -72.58 27.68 43.28
N PHE A 19 -72.00 28.06 44.42
CA PHE A 19 -70.94 29.07 44.47
C PHE A 19 -69.70 28.47 43.80
N ALA A 20 -69.57 28.70 42.49
CA ALA A 20 -68.34 28.44 41.78
C ALA A 20 -67.31 29.50 42.16
N ILE A 21 -66.04 29.10 42.31
CA ILE A 21 -64.94 30.05 42.44
C ILE A 21 -64.95 30.95 41.21
N ASN A 22 -64.97 32.27 41.45
CA ASN A 22 -64.83 33.25 40.38
C ASN A 22 -63.36 33.68 40.24
N ILE A 23 -62.54 32.80 39.66
CA ILE A 23 -61.14 33.12 39.29
C ILE A 23 -60.96 33.03 37.78
N ASN A 24 -60.11 33.89 37.25
CA ASN A 24 -59.62 33.80 35.88
C ASN A 24 -58.16 33.36 35.91
N VAL A 25 -57.82 32.33 35.13
CA VAL A 25 -56.46 31.77 35.09
C VAL A 25 -55.93 31.83 33.68
N GLN A 26 -54.83 32.55 33.51
CA GLN A 26 -54.15 32.67 32.23
C GLN A 26 -52.74 32.08 32.35
N LYS A 27 -52.43 31.08 31.52
CA LYS A 27 -51.06 30.54 31.39
C LYS A 27 -50.18 31.57 30.67
N LEU A 28 -49.04 31.92 31.28
CA LEU A 28 -48.06 32.89 30.76
C LEU A 28 -46.83 32.22 30.13
N SER A 29 -46.46 31.02 30.59
CA SER A 29 -45.34 30.26 30.05
C SER A 29 -45.77 29.39 28.86
N ASP A 30 -44.80 28.94 28.08
CA ASP A 30 -45.00 28.02 26.97
C ASP A 30 -43.87 26.97 26.89
N GLN A 31 -44.18 25.89 26.18
CA GLN A 31 -43.22 24.82 25.83
C GLN A 31 -42.55 24.15 27.04
N GLU A 32 -43.31 23.93 28.12
CA GLU A 32 -42.79 23.23 29.29
C GLU A 32 -42.45 21.79 28.97
N VAL A 33 -41.26 21.37 29.39
CA VAL A 33 -40.72 20.04 29.12
C VAL A 33 -40.39 19.33 30.43
N MET A 34 -40.68 18.03 30.46
CA MET A 34 -40.18 17.11 31.48
C MET A 34 -39.23 16.12 30.82
N ILE A 35 -38.04 15.98 31.40
CA ILE A 35 -37.07 14.96 31.00
C ILE A 35 -37.24 13.75 31.90
N VAL A 36 -37.49 12.60 31.29
CA VAL A 36 -37.72 11.34 32.01
C VAL A 36 -36.49 11.00 32.85
N GLY A 37 -36.71 10.72 34.13
CA GLY A 37 -35.69 10.31 35.11
C GLY A 37 -35.00 11.46 35.86
N LEU A 38 -34.96 12.69 35.34
CA LEU A 38 -34.23 13.79 35.99
C LEU A 38 -34.94 14.29 37.28
N ASN A 39 -36.21 13.94 37.48
CA ASN A 39 -37.08 14.39 38.57
C ASN A 39 -37.20 15.93 38.72
N ASP A 40 -36.68 16.69 37.75
CA ASP A 40 -36.80 18.15 37.74
C ASP A 40 -38.23 18.55 37.33
N PRO A 41 -38.83 19.54 38.02
CA PRO A 41 -40.20 19.92 37.74
C PRO A 41 -40.32 20.83 36.52
N ALA A 42 -41.34 20.60 35.69
CA ALA A 42 -41.82 21.58 34.74
C ALA A 42 -42.45 22.76 35.50
N THR A 43 -42.04 23.98 35.15
CA THR A 43 -42.53 25.21 35.83
C THR A 43 -43.51 25.94 34.93
N PHE A 44 -44.77 26.00 35.35
CA PHE A 44 -45.83 26.76 34.69
C PHE A 44 -46.04 28.09 35.39
N ARG A 45 -45.95 29.20 34.65
CA ARG A 45 -46.28 30.54 35.17
C ARG A 45 -47.73 30.83 34.88
N LEU A 46 -48.54 30.94 35.93
CA LEU A 46 -49.98 31.19 35.84
C LEU A 46 -50.28 32.58 36.38
N ASN A 47 -50.98 33.42 35.62
CA ASN A 47 -51.58 34.65 36.11
C ASN A 47 -52.98 34.34 36.63
N VAL A 48 -53.15 34.38 37.95
CA VAL A 48 -54.41 34.03 38.62
C VAL A 48 -55.04 35.32 39.15
N THR A 49 -56.18 35.68 38.56
CA THR A 49 -56.97 36.85 38.97
C THR A 49 -58.19 36.41 39.76
N ASN A 50 -58.31 36.88 41.00
CA ASN A 50 -59.49 36.62 41.83
C ASN A 50 -60.57 37.67 41.57
N ASN A 51 -61.68 37.29 40.95
CA ASN A 51 -62.83 38.19 40.70
C ASN A 51 -63.89 38.11 41.81
N GLY A 52 -63.75 37.19 42.76
CA GLY A 52 -64.61 37.03 43.92
C GLY A 52 -64.09 37.76 45.17
N PRO A 53 -64.67 37.48 46.35
CA PRO A 53 -64.14 37.93 47.64
C PRO A 53 -62.70 37.43 47.87
N SER A 54 -61.94 38.13 48.70
CA SER A 54 -60.58 37.71 49.08
C SER A 54 -60.58 36.32 49.72
N ASP A 55 -59.78 35.40 49.18
CA ASP A 55 -59.71 34.01 49.64
C ASP A 55 -58.27 33.45 49.57
N THR A 56 -58.08 32.24 50.11
CA THR A 56 -56.86 31.44 50.04
C THR A 56 -57.08 30.25 49.11
N PHE A 57 -56.25 30.12 48.09
CA PHE A 57 -56.38 29.10 47.05
C PHE A 57 -55.30 28.04 47.17
N ALA A 58 -55.71 26.77 47.26
CA ALA A 58 -54.82 25.60 47.21
C ALA A 58 -54.78 25.04 45.78
N PHE A 59 -53.58 24.71 45.30
CA PHE A 59 -53.37 24.09 44.00
C PHE A 59 -53.09 22.60 44.19
N TYR A 60 -53.76 21.73 43.43
CA TYR A 60 -53.50 20.28 43.48
C TYR A 60 -53.69 19.62 42.11
N THR A 61 -53.07 18.45 41.91
CA THR A 61 -53.25 17.64 40.69
C THR A 61 -53.12 16.15 41.02
N PHE A 62 -53.82 15.31 40.28
CA PHE A 62 -53.65 13.85 40.34
C PHE A 62 -52.54 13.34 39.42
N PHE A 63 -51.97 14.24 38.60
CA PHE A 63 -50.93 13.88 37.64
C PHE A 63 -49.59 13.54 38.30
N SER A 64 -49.23 14.26 39.37
CA SER A 64 -47.97 14.07 40.09
C SER A 64 -48.13 14.29 41.59
N PRO A 65 -47.45 13.49 42.43
CA PRO A 65 -47.43 13.69 43.87
C PRO A 65 -46.56 14.88 44.30
N LEU A 66 -45.67 15.39 43.42
CA LEU A 66 -44.76 16.49 43.71
C LEU A 66 -45.24 17.75 42.99
N LEU A 67 -46.04 18.53 43.71
CA LEU A 67 -46.56 19.82 43.28
C LEU A 67 -46.04 20.93 44.20
N SER A 68 -45.61 22.05 43.61
CA SER A 68 -45.35 23.29 44.33
C SER A 68 -46.12 24.44 43.65
N PRO A 69 -46.72 25.39 44.38
CA PRO A 69 -46.69 25.50 45.83
C PRO A 69 -47.58 24.44 46.51
N ASN A 70 -47.10 23.92 47.62
CA ASN A 70 -47.83 23.01 48.51
C ASN A 70 -48.70 23.77 49.53
N GLU A 71 -48.44 25.06 49.72
CA GLU A 71 -49.20 25.95 50.60
C GLU A 71 -50.25 26.75 49.82
N SER A 72 -51.35 27.09 50.49
CA SER A 72 -52.40 27.93 49.91
C SER A 72 -51.92 29.37 49.74
N ILE A 73 -52.25 29.99 48.60
CA ILE A 73 -51.88 31.36 48.28
C ILE A 73 -53.07 32.28 48.52
N LYS A 74 -52.90 33.30 49.35
CA LYS A 74 -53.92 34.35 49.54
C LYS A 74 -53.94 35.29 48.32
N ILE A 75 -55.10 35.48 47.69
CA ILE A 75 -55.30 36.43 46.59
C ILE A 75 -56.50 37.31 46.93
N ASN A 76 -56.29 38.61 47.07
CA ASN A 76 -57.35 39.54 47.43
C ASN A 76 -58.35 39.73 46.28
N SER A 77 -59.55 40.22 46.59
CA SER A 77 -60.55 40.57 45.59
C SER A 77 -59.97 41.53 44.54
N LYS A 78 -60.13 41.18 43.26
CA LYS A 78 -59.60 41.87 42.07
C LYS A 78 -58.08 41.89 41.95
N GLU A 79 -57.36 41.17 42.79
CA GLU A 79 -55.91 41.04 42.70
C GLU A 79 -55.53 39.96 41.67
N SER A 80 -54.46 40.21 40.92
CA SER A 80 -53.82 39.22 40.06
C SER A 80 -52.46 38.85 40.65
N LYS A 81 -52.19 37.55 40.81
CA LYS A 81 -50.89 37.04 41.23
C LYS A 81 -50.30 36.09 40.20
N ILE A 82 -49.00 36.21 39.98
CA ILE A 82 -48.23 35.23 39.22
C ILE A 82 -47.89 34.09 40.16
N VAL A 83 -48.37 32.89 39.83
CA VAL A 83 -48.14 31.65 40.56
C VAL A 83 -47.25 30.75 39.71
N GLU A 84 -46.16 30.26 40.28
CA GLU A 84 -45.29 29.25 39.65
C GLU A 84 -45.73 27.86 40.08
N LEU A 85 -46.51 27.19 39.22
CA LEU A 85 -46.91 25.81 39.45
C LEU A 85 -45.80 24.88 38.94
N LYS A 86 -45.10 24.21 39.84
CA LYS A 86 -43.99 23.29 39.55
C LYS A 86 -44.47 21.85 39.71
N ILE A 87 -44.29 21.04 38.66
CA ILE A 87 -44.79 19.67 38.60
C ILE A 87 -43.66 18.74 38.19
N ALA A 88 -43.27 17.80 39.05
CA ALA A 88 -42.26 16.80 38.69
C ALA A 88 -42.88 15.59 37.96
N PRO A 89 -42.18 14.94 37.04
CA PRO A 89 -42.66 13.69 36.45
C PRO A 89 -42.73 12.61 37.53
N ARG A 90 -43.71 11.70 37.41
CA ARG A 90 -43.72 10.48 38.23
C ARG A 90 -42.63 9.52 37.76
N SER A 91 -42.00 8.80 38.68
CA SER A 91 -40.97 7.81 38.34
C SER A 91 -41.50 6.63 37.51
N ASP A 92 -42.80 6.32 37.62
CA ASP A 92 -43.48 5.26 36.89
C ASP A 92 -44.12 5.73 35.57
N LEU A 93 -43.87 6.99 35.17
CA LEU A 93 -44.52 7.59 34.01
C LEU A 93 -43.99 7.00 32.70
N LYS A 94 -44.82 6.16 32.07
CA LYS A 94 -44.56 5.59 30.73
C LYS A 94 -45.00 6.49 29.57
N LEU A 95 -45.56 7.65 29.87
CA LEU A 95 -46.04 8.59 28.85
C LEU A 95 -44.86 9.30 28.19
N ARG A 96 -45.00 9.56 26.89
CA ARG A 96 -44.06 10.29 26.02
C ARG A 96 -44.85 11.26 25.14
N GLY A 97 -44.19 12.31 24.65
CA GLY A 97 -44.79 13.33 23.81
C GLY A 97 -45.60 14.37 24.60
N TYR A 98 -46.58 15.00 23.94
CA TYR A 98 -47.42 16.01 24.58
C TYR A 98 -48.49 15.36 25.44
N VAL A 99 -48.46 15.64 26.74
CA VAL A 99 -49.42 15.14 27.71
C VAL A 99 -50.22 16.31 28.26
N THR A 100 -51.55 16.20 28.15
CA THR A 100 -52.48 17.12 28.80
C THR A 100 -52.93 16.52 30.12
N PHE A 101 -52.86 17.28 31.20
CA PHE A 101 -53.37 16.87 32.50
C PHE A 101 -54.17 17.99 33.16
N SER A 102 -55.07 17.59 34.05
CA SER A 102 -55.89 18.51 34.83
C SER A 102 -55.22 18.87 36.16
N TYR A 103 -55.36 20.12 36.56
CA TYR A 103 -55.08 20.59 37.90
C TYR A 103 -56.28 21.37 38.43
N PHE A 104 -56.37 21.44 39.74
CA PHE A 104 -57.51 21.98 40.45
C PHE A 104 -57.05 23.12 41.35
N ILE A 105 -57.87 24.16 41.40
CA ILE A 105 -57.70 25.29 42.32
C ILE A 105 -58.89 25.26 43.28
N GLN A 106 -58.62 25.07 44.57
CA GLN A 106 -59.64 24.95 45.60
C GLN A 106 -59.60 26.14 46.56
N GLY A 107 -60.76 26.76 46.79
CA GLY A 107 -60.95 27.85 47.75
C GLY A 107 -61.11 27.33 49.16
N LYS A 108 -61.13 28.22 50.16
CA LYS A 108 -61.24 27.82 51.56
C LYS A 108 -62.58 27.15 51.89
N ASP A 109 -63.62 27.48 51.15
CA ASP A 109 -64.97 26.91 51.25
C ASP A 109 -65.13 25.55 50.54
N LYS A 110 -64.03 25.00 49.99
CA LYS A 110 -63.97 23.78 49.18
C LYS A 110 -64.65 23.87 47.81
N SER A 111 -65.07 25.06 47.39
CA SER A 111 -65.37 25.27 45.96
C SER A 111 -64.10 24.99 45.16
N GLU A 112 -64.24 24.56 43.91
CA GLU A 112 -63.09 24.22 43.06
C GLU A 112 -63.34 24.57 41.60
N ILE A 113 -62.25 24.76 40.87
CA ILE A 113 -62.25 24.89 39.41
C ILE A 113 -61.16 24.01 38.82
N GLU A 114 -61.53 23.26 37.79
CA GLU A 114 -60.63 22.44 37.00
C GLU A 114 -60.02 23.27 35.86
N GLN A 115 -58.72 23.13 35.66
CA GLN A 115 -57.96 23.74 34.58
C GLN A 115 -57.04 22.69 33.95
N LYS A 116 -56.64 22.89 32.69
CA LYS A 116 -55.79 21.94 31.95
C LYS A 116 -54.45 22.56 31.59
N LEU A 117 -53.39 21.77 31.68
CA LEU A 117 -52.04 22.13 31.27
C LEU A 117 -51.49 21.06 30.33
N ASN A 118 -50.64 21.50 29.40
CA ASN A 118 -49.93 20.65 28.47
C ASN A 118 -48.43 20.68 28.81
N VAL A 119 -47.79 19.51 28.81
CA VAL A 119 -46.36 19.35 29.01
C VAL A 119 -45.80 18.38 27.97
N LYS A 120 -44.60 18.65 27.45
CA LYS A 120 -43.90 17.71 26.56
C LYS A 120 -43.00 16.82 27.41
N ILE A 121 -43.20 15.51 27.35
CA ILE A 121 -42.41 14.53 28.10
C ILE A 121 -41.52 13.79 27.13
N ILE A 122 -40.21 13.96 27.29
CA ILE A 122 -39.22 13.40 26.37
C ILE A 122 -38.12 12.65 27.11
N GLU A 123 -37.42 11.80 26.37
CA GLU A 123 -36.20 11.18 26.86
C GLU A 123 -35.02 12.14 26.72
N LEU A 124 -33.94 11.89 27.45
CA LEU A 124 -32.77 12.77 27.46
C LEU A 124 -32.16 12.93 26.06
N GLY A 125 -32.12 11.87 25.25
CA GLY A 125 -31.55 11.92 23.90
C GLY A 125 -32.35 12.82 22.95
N GLU A 126 -33.67 12.84 23.09
CA GLU A 126 -34.57 13.69 22.27
C GLU A 126 -34.44 15.19 22.60
N ALA A 127 -33.77 15.54 23.70
CA ALA A 127 -33.57 16.93 24.10
C ALA A 127 -32.46 17.62 23.30
N PHE A 128 -31.59 16.86 22.63
CA PHE A 128 -30.44 17.42 21.93
C PHE A 128 -30.38 17.02 20.47
N LYS A 129 -29.86 17.94 19.68
CA LYS A 129 -29.47 17.74 18.30
C LYS A 129 -27.97 17.92 18.15
N LEU A 130 -27.32 16.91 17.61
CA LEU A 130 -25.90 16.91 17.32
C LEU A 130 -25.67 17.42 15.89
N GLY A 131 -24.49 17.92 15.60
CA GLY A 131 -24.10 18.27 14.25
C GLY A 131 -22.63 18.62 14.14
N ALA A 132 -22.13 18.58 12.90
CA ALA A 132 -20.72 18.78 12.62
C ALA A 132 -20.50 19.37 11.23
N ASP A 133 -19.39 20.08 11.08
CA ASP A 133 -18.92 20.51 9.77
C ASP A 133 -18.41 19.32 8.95
N SER A 134 -18.40 19.44 7.63
CA SER A 134 -17.77 18.43 6.76
C SER A 134 -16.26 18.39 6.97
N ILE A 135 -15.67 17.21 6.96
CA ILE A 135 -14.21 17.00 7.03
C ILE A 135 -13.65 16.87 5.62
N ASN A 136 -12.51 17.52 5.35
CA ASN A 136 -11.70 17.25 4.16
C ASN A 136 -10.43 16.48 4.60
N PRO A 137 -9.79 15.69 3.72
CA PRO A 137 -8.55 14.99 4.08
C PRO A 137 -7.39 15.88 4.53
N GLU A 138 -7.42 17.18 4.21
CA GLU A 138 -6.40 18.14 4.67
C GLU A 138 -6.73 18.77 6.02
N SER A 139 -7.99 18.69 6.45
CA SER A 139 -8.46 19.30 7.70
C SER A 139 -7.66 18.78 8.89
N SER A 140 -7.10 19.70 9.68
CA SER A 140 -6.46 19.36 10.97
C SER A 140 -7.44 19.39 12.13
N SER A 141 -8.58 20.03 11.94
CA SER A 141 -9.62 20.13 12.94
C SER A 141 -11.04 20.11 12.35
N ILE A 142 -12.01 19.83 13.21
CA ILE A 142 -13.44 19.92 12.93
C ILE A 142 -14.13 20.79 13.98
N ASN A 143 -15.24 21.42 13.61
CA ASN A 143 -16.18 22.00 14.57
C ASN A 143 -17.41 21.11 14.66
N ILE A 144 -17.82 20.83 15.90
CA ILE A 144 -19.08 20.14 16.19
C ILE A 144 -19.94 21.01 17.09
N PHE A 145 -21.23 20.74 17.12
CA PHE A 145 -22.15 21.43 18.02
C PHE A 145 -23.15 20.48 18.65
N LEU A 146 -23.56 20.82 19.87
CA LEU A 146 -24.67 20.19 20.58
C LEU A 146 -25.73 21.27 20.83
N ASN A 147 -26.90 21.11 20.23
CA ASN A 147 -28.01 22.04 20.33
C ASN A 147 -29.08 21.49 21.27
N ASN A 148 -29.42 22.21 22.32
CA ASN A 148 -30.58 21.89 23.13
C ASN A 148 -31.85 22.32 22.39
N GLU A 149 -32.79 21.41 22.16
CA GLU A 149 -34.03 21.68 21.41
C GLU A 149 -35.23 21.96 22.32
N VAL A 150 -35.01 22.04 23.64
CA VAL A 150 -36.09 22.20 24.63
C VAL A 150 -35.84 23.33 25.62
N ASN A 151 -36.95 23.79 26.23
CA ASN A 151 -36.96 24.80 27.29
C ASN A 151 -36.51 24.22 28.65
N PHE A 152 -35.31 23.65 28.70
CA PHE A 152 -34.75 23.04 29.91
C PHE A 152 -33.26 23.36 30.04
N GLU A 153 -32.81 23.79 31.24
CA GLU A 153 -31.40 24.08 31.49
C GLU A 153 -30.67 22.83 32.01
N PHE A 154 -29.67 22.35 31.26
CA PHE A 154 -28.85 21.20 31.66
C PHE A 154 -27.55 21.68 32.30
N LYS A 155 -27.36 21.36 33.58
CA LYS A 155 -26.15 21.67 34.36
C LYS A 155 -25.26 20.44 34.50
N ASN A 156 -23.95 20.64 34.37
CA ASN A 156 -22.92 19.60 34.46
C ASN A 156 -23.18 18.41 33.53
N LEU A 157 -23.61 18.70 32.29
CA LEU A 157 -23.82 17.70 31.26
C LEU A 157 -22.46 17.16 30.83
N LYS A 158 -22.20 15.89 31.09
CA LYS A 158 -21.03 15.19 30.54
C LYS A 158 -21.39 14.69 29.15
N VAL A 159 -20.50 14.90 28.19
CA VAL A 159 -20.69 14.50 26.80
C VAL A 159 -19.42 13.82 26.34
N HIS A 160 -19.53 12.57 25.91
CA HIS A 160 -18.48 11.84 25.24
C HIS A 160 -18.79 11.79 23.74
N PHE A 161 -18.02 12.52 22.94
CA PHE A 161 -18.13 12.50 21.49
C PHE A 161 -17.22 11.41 20.93
N SER A 162 -17.76 10.57 20.05
CA SER A 162 -17.01 9.51 19.38
C SER A 162 -17.25 9.53 17.87
N SER A 163 -16.15 9.44 17.11
CA SER A 163 -16.17 9.23 15.66
C SER A 163 -14.88 8.50 15.24
N PRO A 164 -14.82 7.94 14.02
CA PRO A 164 -13.57 7.39 13.48
C PRO A 164 -12.43 8.42 13.34
N PHE A 165 -12.72 9.72 13.49
CA PHE A 165 -11.73 10.79 13.33
C PHE A 165 -11.20 11.35 14.65
N PHE A 166 -11.94 11.18 15.76
CA PHE A 166 -11.60 11.71 17.08
C PHE A 166 -12.50 11.12 18.19
N GLU A 167 -11.99 11.17 19.42
CA GLU A 167 -12.75 10.97 20.66
C GLU A 167 -12.54 12.16 21.58
N LEU A 168 -13.59 12.63 22.25
CA LEU A 168 -13.53 13.82 23.10
C LEU A 168 -14.54 13.80 24.25
N ASP A 169 -14.04 13.92 25.47
CA ASP A 169 -14.87 14.15 26.66
C ASP A 169 -14.99 15.63 27.02
N LYS A 170 -16.20 16.09 27.30
CA LYS A 170 -16.48 17.44 27.80
C LYS A 170 -17.53 17.44 28.90
N THR A 171 -17.42 18.39 29.81
CA THR A 171 -18.49 18.73 30.75
C THR A 171 -18.92 20.16 30.48
N VAL A 172 -20.20 20.36 30.17
CA VAL A 172 -20.75 21.66 29.77
C VAL A 172 -22.07 21.95 30.47
N ASN A 173 -22.38 23.24 30.59
CA ASN A 173 -23.72 23.71 30.89
C ASN A 173 -24.37 24.16 29.58
N VAL A 174 -25.61 23.73 29.34
CA VAL A 174 -26.37 24.05 28.14
C VAL A 174 -27.73 24.62 28.55
N SER A 175 -27.92 25.90 28.28
CA SER A 175 -29.15 26.62 28.57
C SER A 175 -30.29 26.17 27.67
N ALA A 176 -31.53 26.53 28.02
CA ALA A 176 -32.70 26.32 27.17
C ALA A 176 -32.45 26.87 25.75
N TYR A 177 -32.66 26.05 24.73
CA TYR A 177 -32.44 26.41 23.32
C TYR A 177 -31.01 26.86 22.95
N GLU A 178 -30.00 26.59 23.79
CA GLU A 178 -28.61 26.96 23.52
C GLU A 178 -27.96 25.98 22.56
N LYS A 179 -27.26 26.53 21.55
CA LYS A 179 -26.34 25.80 20.69
C LYS A 179 -24.91 25.93 21.21
N LYS A 180 -24.35 24.85 21.75
CA LYS A 180 -22.96 24.78 22.19
C LYS A 180 -22.03 24.37 21.05
N ASN A 181 -21.11 25.23 20.67
CA ASN A 181 -20.11 24.93 19.64
C ASN A 181 -18.78 24.50 20.28
N PHE A 182 -18.18 23.44 19.75
CA PHE A 182 -16.87 22.94 20.11
C PHE A 182 -15.97 23.07 18.89
N ASN A 183 -15.15 24.13 18.90
CA ASN A 183 -14.32 24.47 17.77
C ASN A 183 -12.94 23.83 17.90
N ASN A 184 -12.29 23.61 16.75
CA ASN A 184 -10.90 23.16 16.66
C ASN A 184 -10.61 21.82 17.37
N ILE A 185 -11.52 20.86 17.27
CA ILE A 185 -11.26 19.49 17.74
C ILE A 185 -10.19 18.89 16.85
N LYS A 186 -9.06 18.46 17.43
CA LYS A 186 -7.95 17.87 16.70
C LYS A 186 -8.35 16.50 16.14
N LEU A 187 -8.05 16.28 14.86
CA LEU A 187 -8.34 15.02 14.17
C LEU A 187 -7.10 14.11 14.19
N ALA A 188 -7.31 12.80 14.32
CA ALA A 188 -6.26 11.79 14.22
C ALA A 188 -5.91 11.53 12.73
N LYS A 189 -4.98 12.33 12.19
CA LYS A 189 -4.65 12.31 10.75
C LYS A 189 -4.05 11.00 10.28
N GLU A 190 -3.42 10.24 11.17
CA GLU A 190 -2.78 8.96 10.87
C GLU A 190 -3.78 7.95 10.29
N ASP A 191 -5.04 8.03 10.74
CA ASP A 191 -6.08 7.08 10.33
C ASP A 191 -6.84 7.52 9.07
N PHE A 192 -6.68 8.76 8.60
CA PHE A 192 -7.38 9.27 7.41
C PHE A 192 -7.04 8.46 6.16
N SER A 193 -5.81 7.95 6.07
CA SER A 193 -5.33 7.13 4.96
C SER A 193 -6.11 5.82 4.79
N LYS A 194 -6.77 5.35 5.85
CA LYS A 194 -7.55 4.10 5.86
C LYS A 194 -9.04 4.33 5.63
N LEU A 195 -9.49 5.59 5.67
CA LEU A 195 -10.90 5.95 5.61
C LEU A 195 -11.28 6.33 4.17
N THR A 196 -12.40 5.79 3.69
CA THR A 196 -12.99 6.18 2.40
C THR A 196 -13.86 7.41 2.55
N ALA A 197 -13.97 8.25 1.53
CA ALA A 197 -14.93 9.35 1.49
C ALA A 197 -16.36 8.84 1.68
N GLY A 198 -17.21 9.65 2.30
CA GLY A 198 -18.60 9.29 2.58
C GLY A 198 -19.11 9.79 3.92
N PHE A 199 -20.20 9.19 4.40
CA PHE A 199 -20.82 9.55 5.66
C PHE A 199 -20.35 8.64 6.79
N TYR A 200 -19.93 9.24 7.89
CA TYR A 200 -19.54 8.55 9.12
C TYR A 200 -20.44 8.95 10.27
N THR A 201 -20.67 8.03 11.21
CA THR A 201 -21.45 8.32 12.41
C THR A 201 -20.62 9.13 13.40
N LEU A 202 -21.20 10.24 13.87
CA LEU A 202 -20.80 10.97 15.05
C LEU A 202 -21.75 10.59 16.18
N GLY A 203 -21.22 9.86 17.16
CA GLY A 203 -21.94 9.54 18.39
C GLY A 203 -21.67 10.58 19.47
N ALA A 204 -22.68 10.85 20.30
CA ALA A 204 -22.55 11.58 21.55
C ALA A 204 -23.28 10.83 22.66
N ASP A 205 -22.53 10.33 23.64
CA ASP A 205 -23.09 9.83 24.89
C ASP A 205 -23.23 11.01 25.86
N VAL A 206 -24.48 11.38 26.13
CA VAL A 206 -24.81 12.46 27.07
C VAL A 206 -25.19 11.88 28.42
N GLU A 207 -24.55 12.33 29.48
CA GLU A 207 -24.81 11.91 30.85
C GLU A 207 -25.07 13.13 31.74
N VAL A 208 -26.20 13.13 32.45
CA VAL A 208 -26.51 14.13 33.46
C VAL A 208 -27.10 13.45 34.70
N ARG A 209 -26.49 13.74 35.86
CA ARG A 209 -26.76 13.05 37.13
C ARG A 209 -26.48 11.54 37.01
N ASN A 210 -27.51 10.72 36.76
CA ASN A 210 -27.43 9.26 36.65
C ASN A 210 -28.19 8.72 35.41
N ILE A 211 -28.45 9.59 34.43
CA ILE A 211 -29.21 9.24 33.23
C ILE A 211 -28.29 9.48 32.05
N SER A 212 -28.23 8.49 31.18
CA SER A 212 -27.46 8.53 29.95
C SER A 212 -28.37 8.38 28.74
N ALA A 213 -28.02 9.02 27.65
CA ALA A 213 -28.62 8.77 26.34
C ALA A 213 -27.53 8.82 25.26
N HIS A 214 -27.74 8.06 24.19
CA HIS A 214 -26.89 8.07 23.01
C HIS A 214 -27.58 8.82 21.88
N ILE A 215 -26.84 9.66 21.18
CA ILE A 215 -27.33 10.48 20.06
C ILE A 215 -26.37 10.31 18.90
N GLU A 216 -26.90 10.11 17.70
CA GLU A 216 -26.11 9.91 16.49
C GLU A 216 -26.43 10.98 15.45
N GLU A 217 -25.42 11.41 14.71
CA GLU A 217 -25.55 12.27 13.54
C GLU A 217 -24.52 11.88 12.47
N SER A 218 -24.72 12.30 11.22
CA SER A 218 -23.76 12.00 10.15
C SER A 218 -22.72 13.12 9.93
N ILE A 219 -21.45 12.74 9.78
CA ILE A 219 -20.36 13.61 9.32
C ILE A 219 -20.07 13.27 7.86
N ASN A 220 -20.03 14.28 7.00
CA ASN A 220 -19.59 14.14 5.62
C ASN A 220 -18.06 14.28 5.50
N PHE A 221 -17.37 13.20 5.12
CA PHE A 221 -15.97 13.19 4.76
C PHE A 221 -15.81 13.36 3.25
N LYS A 222 -15.43 14.57 2.83
CA LYS A 222 -15.41 14.94 1.41
C LYS A 222 -14.38 14.14 0.63
N GLU A 223 -14.77 13.81 -0.60
CA GLU A 223 -13.91 13.17 -1.58
C GLU A 223 -12.70 14.05 -1.93
N LYS A 224 -11.53 13.42 -1.99
CA LYS A 224 -10.30 14.03 -2.47
C LYS A 224 -9.56 13.01 -3.30
N ASN A 225 -9.25 13.42 -4.53
CA ASN A 225 -8.62 12.56 -5.50
C ASN A 225 -7.14 12.94 -5.66
N ILE A 226 -6.23 12.12 -5.12
CA ILE A 226 -4.78 12.32 -5.30
C ILE A 226 -4.11 10.98 -5.58
N LEU A 227 -3.61 10.83 -6.82
CA LEU A 227 -2.65 9.78 -7.17
C LEU A 227 -1.28 10.41 -7.33
N LYS A 228 -0.33 9.95 -6.51
CA LYS A 228 1.08 10.32 -6.61
C LYS A 228 1.82 9.22 -7.38
N GLU A 229 2.59 9.61 -8.39
CA GLU A 229 3.44 8.70 -9.16
C GLU A 229 4.90 8.97 -8.82
N GLU A 230 5.61 7.94 -8.37
CA GLU A 230 7.05 7.96 -8.18
C GLU A 230 7.71 6.99 -9.17
N ARG A 231 8.74 7.49 -9.86
CA ARG A 231 9.50 6.69 -10.83
C ARG A 231 10.97 6.65 -10.46
N LYS A 232 11.51 5.44 -10.35
CA LYS A 232 12.92 5.18 -10.03
C LYS A 232 13.53 4.32 -11.13
N ASP A 233 14.57 4.84 -11.78
CA ASP A 233 15.31 4.15 -12.83
C ASP A 233 16.74 3.88 -12.36
N TYR A 234 17.21 2.62 -12.42
CA TYR A 234 18.57 2.24 -12.01
C TYR A 234 19.16 1.09 -12.84
N GLY A 235 20.50 1.05 -12.89
CA GLY A 235 21.29 -0.02 -13.52
C GLY A 235 21.73 0.27 -14.97
N LEU A 236 22.95 -0.18 -15.32
CA LEU A 236 23.57 0.02 -16.64
C LEU A 236 23.35 -1.16 -17.60
N ILE A 237 23.69 -2.39 -17.16
CA ILE A 237 23.55 -3.62 -17.96
C ILE A 237 22.15 -4.21 -17.80
N VAL A 238 21.64 -4.18 -16.57
CA VAL A 238 20.28 -4.58 -16.23
C VAL A 238 19.54 -3.32 -15.82
N SER A 239 18.76 -2.78 -16.75
CA SER A 239 17.96 -1.58 -16.49
C SER A 239 16.70 -1.99 -15.76
N THR A 240 16.47 -1.41 -14.58
CA THR A 240 15.27 -1.63 -13.78
C THR A 240 14.56 -0.30 -13.61
N THR A 241 13.29 -0.28 -14.00
CA THR A 241 12.37 0.84 -13.80
C THR A 241 11.31 0.40 -12.82
N ILE A 242 11.21 1.09 -11.69
CA ILE A 242 10.12 0.93 -10.72
C ILE A 242 9.20 2.13 -10.88
N ILE A 243 7.92 1.87 -11.18
CA ILE A 243 6.86 2.87 -11.20
C ILE A 243 5.93 2.53 -10.05
N ASP A 244 5.88 3.38 -9.05
CA ASP A 244 4.98 3.23 -7.90
C ASP A 244 3.90 4.31 -7.96
N LYS A 245 2.64 3.88 -7.84
CA LYS A 245 1.50 4.79 -7.74
C LYS A 245 0.84 4.63 -6.38
N LEU A 246 0.86 5.70 -5.59
CA LEU A 246 0.26 5.76 -4.27
C LEU A 246 -1.03 6.59 -4.33
N ASN A 247 -2.12 6.06 -3.78
CA ASN A 247 -3.35 6.81 -3.60
C ASN A 247 -3.34 7.53 -2.24
N GLU A 248 -2.98 8.81 -2.25
CA GLU A 248 -3.04 9.70 -1.08
C GLU A 248 -4.45 10.31 -0.89
N GLY A 249 -5.37 10.03 -1.82
CA GLY A 249 -6.78 10.37 -1.72
C GLY A 249 -7.56 9.44 -0.78
N ASN A 250 -8.84 9.77 -0.58
CA ASN A 250 -9.79 8.97 0.20
C ASN A 250 -10.86 8.31 -0.67
N THR A 251 -10.70 8.26 -1.98
CA THR A 251 -11.60 7.56 -2.91
C THR A 251 -10.89 6.40 -3.59
N ILE A 252 -11.63 5.38 -4.02
CA ILE A 252 -11.08 4.32 -4.86
C ILE A 252 -10.79 4.91 -6.24
N GLN A 253 -9.55 4.73 -6.73
CA GLN A 253 -9.15 5.28 -8.03
C GLN A 253 -8.66 4.22 -8.99
N GLU A 254 -9.06 4.37 -10.25
CA GLU A 254 -8.49 3.60 -11.35
C GLU A 254 -7.12 4.16 -11.71
N SER A 255 -6.11 3.32 -11.56
CA SER A 255 -4.73 3.65 -11.87
C SER A 255 -4.28 2.88 -13.10
N THR A 256 -3.83 3.63 -14.11
CA THR A 256 -3.25 3.09 -15.33
C THR A 256 -1.76 3.40 -15.38
N ILE A 257 -0.92 2.39 -15.44
CA ILE A 257 0.51 2.52 -15.72
C ILE A 257 0.74 2.03 -17.15
N MET A 258 1.44 2.82 -17.97
CA MET A 258 1.77 2.45 -19.35
C MET A 258 3.28 2.48 -19.56
N VAL A 259 3.84 1.35 -19.97
CA VAL A 259 5.28 1.23 -20.29
C VAL A 259 5.45 0.81 -21.75
N LYS A 260 6.29 1.55 -22.47
CA LYS A 260 6.58 1.30 -23.89
C LYS A 260 7.91 0.56 -24.02
N LYS A 261 7.94 -0.51 -24.82
CA LYS A 261 9.18 -1.22 -25.20
C LYS A 261 9.21 -1.47 -26.70
N ASN A 262 10.41 -1.53 -27.27
CA ASN A 262 10.59 -1.93 -28.66
C ASN A 262 10.60 -3.46 -28.79
N ILE A 263 10.48 -3.98 -30.03
CA ILE A 263 10.42 -5.44 -30.30
C ILE A 263 11.60 -6.21 -29.68
N ILE A 264 12.81 -5.64 -29.71
CA ILE A 264 14.03 -6.30 -29.23
C ILE A 264 14.06 -6.31 -27.69
N SER A 265 13.90 -5.16 -27.06
CA SER A 265 13.92 -5.03 -25.59
C SER A 265 12.80 -5.84 -24.93
N ARG A 266 11.65 -6.03 -25.58
CA ARG A 266 10.57 -6.90 -25.12
C ARG A 266 11.07 -8.30 -24.75
N VAL A 267 11.87 -8.91 -25.63
CA VAL A 267 12.33 -10.31 -25.44
C VAL A 267 13.21 -10.46 -24.20
N PHE A 268 13.84 -9.36 -23.78
CA PHE A 268 14.74 -9.32 -22.63
C PHE A 268 14.14 -8.57 -21.44
N THR A 269 12.85 -8.23 -21.49
CA THR A 269 12.15 -7.54 -20.41
C THR A 269 11.27 -8.51 -19.65
N THR A 270 11.34 -8.42 -18.32
CA THR A 270 10.48 -9.11 -17.36
C THR A 270 9.71 -8.07 -16.57
N PHE A 271 8.48 -8.43 -16.19
CA PHE A 271 7.56 -7.56 -15.48
C PHE A 271 7.16 -8.22 -14.15
N SER A 272 6.99 -7.41 -13.12
CA SER A 272 6.39 -7.83 -11.86
C SER A 272 5.57 -6.66 -11.31
N PRO A 273 4.23 -6.73 -11.31
CA PRO A 273 3.38 -7.82 -11.81
C PRO A 273 3.27 -7.86 -13.35
N GLU A 274 2.64 -8.91 -13.89
CA GLU A 274 2.35 -9.04 -15.34
C GLU A 274 1.33 -7.98 -15.81
N PRO A 275 1.44 -7.49 -17.06
CA PRO A 275 0.56 -6.47 -17.63
C PRO A 275 -0.86 -6.98 -17.87
N THR A 276 -1.85 -6.12 -17.61
CA THR A 276 -3.27 -6.41 -17.86
C THR A 276 -3.58 -6.47 -19.35
N LEU A 277 -2.97 -5.56 -20.13
CA LEU A 277 -3.18 -5.45 -21.57
C LEU A 277 -1.84 -5.22 -22.28
N VAL A 278 -1.68 -5.87 -23.43
CA VAL A 278 -0.51 -5.73 -24.30
C VAL A 278 -0.96 -5.33 -25.69
N GLU A 279 -0.66 -4.09 -26.08
CA GLU A 279 -1.03 -3.54 -27.39
C GLU A 279 0.21 -3.35 -28.26
N ARG A 280 0.13 -3.78 -29.52
CA ARG A 280 1.23 -3.64 -30.48
C ARG A 280 0.91 -2.59 -31.52
N ASN A 281 1.68 -1.51 -31.51
CA ASN A 281 1.62 -0.43 -32.50
C ASN A 281 2.93 -0.42 -33.31
N GLY A 282 2.97 -1.24 -34.36
CA GLY A 282 4.13 -1.40 -35.24
C GLY A 282 5.35 -2.00 -34.53
N PHE A 283 6.42 -1.20 -34.38
CA PHE A 283 7.67 -1.57 -33.70
C PHE A 283 7.67 -1.31 -32.18
N ILE A 284 6.59 -0.74 -31.66
CA ILE A 284 6.44 -0.41 -30.24
C ILE A 284 5.35 -1.31 -29.66
N VAL A 285 5.62 -1.88 -28.49
CA VAL A 285 4.68 -2.65 -27.68
C VAL A 285 4.39 -1.85 -26.41
N ASN A 286 3.13 -1.53 -26.20
CA ASN A 286 2.62 -0.87 -25.01
C ASN A 286 2.14 -1.93 -24.02
N TYR A 287 2.68 -1.90 -22.82
CA TYR A 287 2.22 -2.70 -21.70
C TYR A 287 1.41 -1.79 -20.78
N VAL A 288 0.20 -2.21 -20.48
CA VAL A 288 -0.74 -1.44 -19.66
C VAL A 288 -1.13 -2.27 -18.46
N TRP A 289 -1.01 -1.67 -17.28
CA TRP A 289 -1.52 -2.21 -16.03
C TRP A 289 -2.68 -1.33 -15.59
N ASN A 290 -3.85 -1.93 -15.43
CA ASN A 290 -5.04 -1.27 -14.89
C ASN A 290 -5.34 -1.91 -13.54
N LYS A 291 -5.31 -1.12 -12.47
CA LYS A 291 -5.65 -1.57 -11.13
C LYS A 291 -6.44 -0.49 -10.40
N GLN A 292 -7.47 -0.88 -9.68
CA GLN A 292 -8.12 0.00 -8.71
C GLN A 292 -7.27 0.04 -7.44
N ILE A 293 -6.93 1.24 -7.00
CA ILE A 293 -6.10 1.48 -5.82
C ILE A 293 -6.99 2.09 -4.73
N SER A 294 -7.10 1.40 -3.60
CA SER A 294 -7.85 1.89 -2.43
C SER A 294 -7.09 3.05 -1.75
N PRO A 295 -7.75 3.88 -0.94
CA PRO A 295 -7.06 4.88 -0.10
C PRO A 295 -5.91 4.26 0.70
N GLY A 296 -4.74 4.89 0.65
CA GLY A 296 -3.52 4.42 1.34
C GLY A 296 -2.84 3.19 0.71
N GLU A 297 -3.42 2.58 -0.33
CA GLU A 297 -2.79 1.48 -1.06
C GLU A 297 -1.79 2.02 -2.10
N SER A 298 -0.71 1.28 -2.34
CA SER A 298 0.23 1.53 -3.43
C SER A 298 0.22 0.41 -4.48
N PHE A 299 0.52 0.78 -5.71
CA PHE A 299 0.65 -0.15 -6.82
C PHE A 299 2.01 0.04 -7.50
N GLU A 300 2.90 -0.91 -7.22
CA GLU A 300 4.24 -0.95 -7.77
C GLU A 300 4.31 -1.85 -9.01
N VAL A 301 4.86 -1.30 -10.10
CA VAL A 301 5.21 -2.05 -11.32
C VAL A 301 6.72 -1.99 -11.51
N GLN A 302 7.36 -3.16 -11.38
CA GLN A 302 8.77 -3.33 -11.65
C GLN A 302 8.98 -3.87 -13.06
N VAL A 303 9.77 -3.13 -13.85
CA VAL A 303 10.14 -3.48 -15.22
C VAL A 303 11.64 -3.68 -15.30
N LYS A 304 12.08 -4.90 -15.57
CA LYS A 304 13.50 -5.27 -15.61
C LYS A 304 13.90 -5.74 -17.00
N THR A 305 14.79 -4.99 -17.66
CA THR A 305 15.34 -5.34 -18.99
C THR A 305 16.80 -5.79 -18.84
N ASN A 306 17.10 -7.03 -19.20
CA ASN A 306 18.43 -7.63 -19.08
C ASN A 306 19.19 -7.67 -20.42
N TRP A 307 20.10 -6.72 -20.64
CA TRP A 307 20.91 -6.65 -21.86
C TRP A 307 22.15 -7.56 -21.85
N LEU A 308 22.39 -8.32 -20.77
CA LEU A 308 23.56 -9.18 -20.67
C LEU A 308 23.55 -10.29 -21.74
N ILE A 309 22.40 -10.92 -21.97
CA ILE A 309 22.27 -12.01 -22.95
C ILE A 309 22.56 -11.53 -24.38
N PRO A 310 21.89 -10.50 -24.93
CA PRO A 310 22.18 -10.04 -26.29
C PRO A 310 23.63 -9.54 -26.42
N PHE A 311 24.17 -8.89 -25.38
CA PHE A 311 25.57 -8.50 -25.36
C PHE A 311 26.52 -9.72 -25.45
N LEU A 312 26.29 -10.76 -24.65
CA LEU A 312 27.09 -11.99 -24.69
C LEU A 312 26.98 -12.70 -26.04
N VAL A 313 25.81 -12.69 -26.68
CA VAL A 313 25.63 -13.25 -28.03
C VAL A 313 26.47 -12.49 -29.06
N ILE A 314 26.41 -11.16 -29.07
CA ILE A 314 27.22 -10.32 -29.96
C ILE A 314 28.71 -10.55 -29.71
N PHE A 315 29.11 -10.61 -28.44
CA PHE A 315 30.49 -10.89 -28.05
C PHE A 315 30.96 -12.27 -28.55
N LEU A 316 30.14 -13.30 -28.41
CA LEU A 316 30.44 -14.66 -28.86
C LEU A 316 30.56 -14.74 -30.39
N ILE A 317 29.69 -14.03 -31.12
CA ILE A 317 29.79 -13.91 -32.58
C ILE A 317 31.13 -13.26 -32.96
N LEU A 318 31.52 -12.15 -32.30
CA LEU A 318 32.78 -11.46 -32.55
C LEU A 318 33.99 -12.38 -32.31
N VAL A 319 34.02 -13.09 -31.18
CA VAL A 319 35.07 -14.06 -30.85
C VAL A 319 35.14 -15.17 -31.89
N THR A 320 33.99 -15.71 -32.32
CA THR A 320 33.92 -16.76 -33.34
C THR A 320 34.48 -16.27 -34.68
N VAL A 321 34.14 -15.04 -35.10
CA VAL A 321 34.68 -14.43 -36.32
C VAL A 321 36.20 -14.26 -36.23
N ILE A 322 36.73 -13.76 -35.10
CA ILE A 322 38.17 -13.60 -34.88
C ILE A 322 38.89 -14.95 -34.91
N LEU A 323 38.37 -15.96 -34.22
CA LEU A 323 38.94 -17.31 -34.21
C LEU A 323 38.88 -17.98 -35.58
N SER A 324 37.76 -17.83 -36.31
CA SER A 324 37.58 -18.34 -37.67
C SER A 324 38.58 -17.69 -38.64
N LYS A 325 38.78 -16.37 -38.54
CA LYS A 325 39.78 -15.63 -39.34
C LYS A 325 41.19 -16.13 -39.05
N LYS A 326 41.58 -16.22 -37.78
CA LYS A 326 42.90 -16.73 -37.37
C LYS A 326 43.13 -18.17 -37.79
N TYR A 327 42.11 -19.03 -37.71
CA TYR A 327 42.18 -20.42 -38.16
C TYR A 327 42.30 -20.53 -39.68
N SER A 328 41.64 -19.65 -40.42
CA SER A 328 41.69 -19.61 -41.88
C SER A 328 43.03 -19.10 -42.42
N GLU A 329 43.72 -18.21 -41.70
CA GLU A 329 45.02 -17.64 -42.11
C GLU A 329 46.21 -18.60 -41.96
N THR A 330 46.07 -19.75 -41.29
CA THR A 330 47.16 -20.73 -41.18
C THR A 330 47.35 -21.51 -42.48
N ASP A 331 48.51 -21.35 -43.12
CA ASP A 331 48.81 -21.99 -44.42
C ASP A 331 49.41 -23.39 -44.27
N LEU A 332 50.42 -23.52 -43.41
CA LEU A 332 51.18 -24.74 -43.18
C LEU A 332 51.28 -25.01 -41.67
N VAL A 333 51.03 -26.24 -41.25
CA VAL A 333 51.13 -26.67 -39.85
C VAL A 333 52.21 -27.75 -39.73
N ILE A 334 53.22 -27.51 -38.89
CA ILE A 334 54.31 -28.46 -38.63
C ILE A 334 54.19 -28.96 -37.20
N ARG A 335 54.17 -30.28 -37.01
CA ARG A 335 54.15 -30.92 -35.69
C ARG A 335 55.33 -31.87 -35.56
N LYS A 336 56.14 -31.67 -34.53
CA LYS A 336 57.29 -32.51 -34.21
C LYS A 336 56.98 -33.39 -33.01
N ARG A 337 57.17 -34.69 -33.16
CA ARG A 337 56.98 -35.70 -32.11
C ARG A 337 58.25 -36.55 -31.96
N VAL A 338 58.45 -37.11 -30.78
CA VAL A 338 59.54 -38.05 -30.50
C VAL A 338 58.97 -39.31 -29.88
N GLY A 339 59.48 -40.47 -30.31
CA GLY A 339 59.19 -41.76 -29.70
C GLY A 339 60.49 -42.45 -29.30
N PHE A 340 60.49 -43.19 -28.20
CA PHE A 340 61.65 -43.94 -27.75
C PHE A 340 61.85 -45.20 -28.61
N ILE A 341 63.10 -45.57 -28.87
CA ILE A 341 63.48 -46.84 -29.49
C ILE A 341 64.47 -47.52 -28.55
N ASN A 342 64.17 -48.77 -28.18
CA ASN A 342 65.06 -49.60 -27.37
C ASN A 342 66.39 -49.80 -28.11
N ALA A 343 67.49 -49.30 -27.55
CA ALA A 343 68.85 -49.54 -28.02
C ALA A 343 69.58 -50.50 -27.06
N LYS A 344 70.53 -51.27 -27.58
CA LYS A 344 71.34 -52.21 -26.78
C LYS A 344 72.52 -51.45 -26.17
N GLY A 345 72.75 -51.59 -24.86
CA GLY A 345 73.99 -51.12 -24.20
C GLY A 345 73.96 -49.72 -23.57
N GLY A 346 72.84 -49.26 -23.01
CA GLY A 346 72.76 -48.00 -22.26
C GLY A 346 72.75 -46.72 -23.13
N GLU A 347 72.90 -46.85 -24.44
CA GLU A 347 72.59 -45.79 -25.40
C GLU A 347 71.07 -45.57 -25.47
N PHE A 348 70.64 -44.33 -25.72
CA PHE A 348 69.22 -44.06 -25.99
C PHE A 348 69.03 -43.66 -27.45
N ALA A 349 67.95 -44.14 -28.06
CA ALA A 349 67.58 -43.79 -29.42
C ALA A 349 66.16 -43.20 -29.47
N LEU A 350 65.97 -42.13 -30.23
CA LEU A 350 64.69 -41.47 -30.44
C LEU A 350 64.33 -41.50 -31.91
N LYS A 351 63.11 -41.97 -32.21
CA LYS A 351 62.45 -41.76 -33.50
C LYS A 351 61.84 -40.37 -33.49
N VAL A 352 62.41 -39.44 -34.26
CA VAL A 352 61.82 -38.13 -34.49
C VAL A 352 60.83 -38.26 -35.64
N MET A 353 59.61 -37.77 -35.46
CA MET A 353 58.57 -37.72 -36.49
C MET A 353 58.15 -36.27 -36.70
N ILE A 354 58.21 -35.81 -37.94
CA ILE A 354 57.74 -34.49 -38.35
C ILE A 354 56.54 -34.70 -39.27
N ASN A 355 55.40 -34.21 -38.83
CA ASN A 355 54.17 -34.19 -39.60
C ASN A 355 53.97 -32.78 -40.13
N VAL A 356 53.82 -32.66 -41.44
CA VAL A 356 53.56 -31.42 -42.14
C VAL A 356 52.22 -31.52 -42.82
N GLU A 357 51.32 -30.62 -42.46
CA GLU A 357 49.97 -30.55 -42.98
C GLU A 357 49.79 -29.19 -43.64
N SER A 358 49.57 -29.22 -44.94
CA SER A 358 49.20 -28.05 -45.72
C SER A 358 47.68 -27.84 -45.58
N ARG A 359 47.25 -26.68 -45.08
CA ARG A 359 45.81 -26.35 -45.00
C ARG A 359 45.29 -25.73 -46.29
N ARG A 360 46.19 -25.19 -47.09
CA ARG A 360 45.91 -24.47 -48.34
C ARG A 360 47.13 -24.64 -49.24
N PHE A 361 46.96 -24.53 -50.56
CA PHE A 361 48.07 -24.68 -51.50
C PHE A 361 49.27 -23.77 -51.13
N VAL A 362 50.45 -24.39 -51.01
CA VAL A 362 51.73 -23.71 -50.74
C VAL A 362 52.81 -24.27 -51.65
N GLU A 363 53.72 -23.39 -52.07
CA GLU A 363 54.80 -23.70 -53.00
C GLU A 363 56.15 -23.73 -52.29
N ASN A 364 57.12 -24.40 -52.90
CA ASN A 364 58.52 -24.36 -52.48
C ASN A 364 58.73 -24.70 -50.99
N VAL A 365 57.97 -25.67 -50.47
CA VAL A 365 58.00 -26.04 -49.05
C VAL A 365 59.32 -26.71 -48.71
N LYS A 366 60.12 -26.02 -47.88
CA LYS A 366 61.38 -26.50 -47.34
C LYS A 366 61.26 -26.64 -45.83
N ILE A 367 61.75 -27.74 -45.28
CA ILE A 367 61.70 -28.00 -43.84
C ILE A 367 63.10 -28.21 -43.33
N PHE A 368 63.40 -27.51 -42.25
CA PHE A 368 64.68 -27.51 -41.58
C PHE A 368 64.50 -28.07 -40.18
N ASP A 369 65.20 -29.16 -39.89
CA ASP A 369 65.24 -29.69 -38.53
C ASP A 369 66.66 -29.73 -37.98
N ARG A 370 66.88 -29.05 -36.87
CA ARG A 370 68.19 -28.95 -36.21
C ARG A 370 68.36 -30.07 -35.20
N LEU A 371 69.52 -30.72 -35.22
CA LEU A 371 69.89 -31.72 -34.24
C LEU A 371 70.66 -31.09 -33.07
N PRO A 372 70.35 -31.49 -31.82
CA PRO A 372 71.18 -31.15 -30.67
C PRO A 372 72.65 -31.60 -30.82
N PRO A 373 73.61 -30.95 -30.14
CA PRO A 373 75.03 -31.31 -30.23
C PRO A 373 75.38 -32.73 -29.76
N LEU A 374 74.58 -33.34 -28.88
CA LEU A 374 74.91 -34.61 -28.23
C LEU A 374 74.36 -35.86 -28.96
N VAL A 375 73.65 -35.70 -30.10
CA VAL A 375 72.98 -36.81 -30.79
C VAL A 375 73.59 -37.15 -32.15
N LYS A 376 73.83 -38.42 -32.41
CA LYS A 376 74.24 -38.92 -33.72
C LYS A 376 73.02 -39.38 -34.51
N ILE A 377 73.13 -39.36 -35.84
CA ILE A 377 72.08 -39.84 -36.75
C ILE A 377 72.30 -41.32 -36.98
N TYR A 378 71.23 -42.09 -36.85
CA TYR A 378 71.15 -43.43 -37.42
C TYR A 378 70.45 -43.28 -38.77
N GLU A 379 71.10 -43.69 -39.87
CA GLU A 379 70.66 -43.48 -41.27
C GLU A 379 69.44 -44.35 -41.63
N LYS A 380 68.41 -44.34 -40.78
CA LYS A 380 67.12 -44.98 -40.96
C LYS A 380 66.07 -43.87 -41.04
N PHE A 381 65.73 -43.52 -42.27
CA PHE A 381 64.67 -42.56 -42.59
C PHE A 381 63.38 -43.32 -42.92
N GLY A 382 62.23 -42.72 -42.62
CA GLY A 382 60.92 -43.21 -43.03
C GLY A 382 60.09 -42.07 -43.59
N GLY A 383 59.36 -42.32 -44.68
CA GLY A 383 58.72 -41.26 -45.47
C GLY A 383 59.72 -40.61 -46.43
N ASP A 384 59.60 -39.29 -46.63
CA ASP A 384 60.48 -38.53 -47.52
C ASP A 384 61.93 -38.45 -47.00
N LEU A 385 62.88 -38.68 -47.90
CA LEU A 385 64.31 -38.59 -47.60
C LEU A 385 64.78 -37.12 -47.56
N PRO A 386 65.70 -36.75 -46.64
CA PRO A 386 66.25 -35.40 -46.62
C PRO A 386 67.08 -35.15 -47.88
N LYS A 387 66.87 -34.01 -48.54
CA LYS A 387 67.64 -33.61 -49.72
C LYS A 387 69.09 -33.32 -49.35
N ARG A 388 69.31 -32.71 -48.18
CA ARG A 388 70.64 -32.33 -47.71
C ARG A 388 70.75 -32.46 -46.18
N PHE A 389 71.90 -32.94 -45.72
CA PHE A 389 72.31 -32.83 -44.32
C PHE A 389 73.55 -31.97 -44.19
N ASN A 390 73.43 -30.80 -43.56
CA ASN A 390 74.57 -29.93 -43.31
C ASN A 390 75.29 -30.40 -42.03
N LYS A 391 76.42 -31.11 -42.18
CA LYS A 391 77.20 -31.65 -41.04
C LYS A 391 77.65 -30.57 -40.05
N THR A 392 78.04 -29.39 -40.54
CA THR A 392 78.52 -28.26 -39.71
C THR A 392 77.39 -27.64 -38.89
N LYS A 393 76.23 -27.38 -39.51
CA LYS A 393 75.06 -26.78 -38.83
C LYS A 393 74.19 -27.82 -38.12
N ARG A 394 74.39 -29.11 -38.42
CA ARG A 394 73.57 -30.25 -37.98
C ARG A 394 72.09 -30.07 -38.25
N VAL A 395 71.79 -29.60 -39.46
CA VAL A 395 70.42 -29.35 -39.92
C VAL A 395 70.10 -30.30 -41.07
N PHE A 396 68.99 -31.00 -40.95
CA PHE A 396 68.36 -31.69 -42.06
C PHE A 396 67.50 -30.71 -42.86
N GLU A 397 67.61 -30.79 -44.17
CA GLU A 397 66.82 -30.01 -45.12
C GLU A 397 66.01 -30.98 -45.99
N TRP A 398 64.69 -30.90 -45.87
CA TRP A 398 63.74 -31.56 -46.77
C TRP A 398 63.17 -30.52 -47.73
N GLU A 399 63.05 -30.90 -48.99
CA GLU A 399 62.35 -30.09 -49.99
C GLU A 399 61.16 -30.90 -50.48
N LEU A 400 59.96 -30.48 -50.04
CA LEU A 400 58.72 -31.18 -50.35
C LEU A 400 58.09 -30.69 -51.67
N GLY A 401 58.62 -29.61 -52.25
CA GLY A 401 58.04 -28.97 -53.43
C GLY A 401 56.73 -28.29 -53.08
N ASN A 402 55.70 -28.53 -53.89
CA ASN A 402 54.37 -27.95 -53.66
C ASN A 402 53.53 -28.91 -52.83
N LEU A 403 52.70 -28.36 -51.94
CA LEU A 403 51.73 -29.12 -51.16
C LEU A 403 50.32 -28.60 -51.43
N ASP A 404 49.43 -29.49 -51.86
CA ASP A 404 48.03 -29.18 -52.08
C ASP A 404 47.29 -28.89 -50.76
N GLY A 405 46.16 -28.19 -50.85
CA GLY A 405 45.32 -27.93 -49.69
C GLY A 405 44.76 -29.22 -49.10
N GLY A 406 45.07 -29.49 -47.83
CA GLY A 406 44.72 -30.73 -47.13
C GLY A 406 45.77 -31.84 -47.22
N GLU A 407 46.85 -31.63 -47.99
CA GLU A 407 47.92 -32.61 -48.12
C GLU A 407 48.70 -32.77 -46.82
N ARG A 408 48.98 -34.02 -46.46
CA ARG A 408 49.73 -34.38 -45.25
C ARG A 408 50.95 -35.21 -45.63
N ARG A 409 52.13 -34.74 -45.25
CA ARG A 409 53.37 -35.51 -45.35
C ARG A 409 53.95 -35.77 -43.97
N MET A 410 54.47 -36.97 -43.79
CA MET A 410 55.11 -37.38 -42.56
C MET A 410 56.45 -37.99 -42.90
N PHE A 411 57.49 -37.50 -42.25
CA PHE A 411 58.81 -38.09 -42.33
C PHE A 411 59.38 -38.28 -40.95
N SER A 412 60.24 -39.28 -40.83
CA SER A 412 60.83 -39.68 -39.57
C SER A 412 62.27 -40.10 -39.76
N TYR A 413 63.06 -39.88 -38.71
CA TYR A 413 64.45 -40.30 -38.67
C TYR A 413 64.82 -40.72 -37.26
N VAL A 414 65.86 -41.52 -37.13
CA VAL A 414 66.33 -42.02 -35.84
C VAL A 414 67.60 -41.29 -35.44
N ILE A 415 67.62 -40.77 -34.23
CA ILE A 415 68.82 -40.25 -33.58
C ILE A 415 69.16 -41.10 -32.38
N TYR A 416 70.43 -41.22 -32.05
CA TYR A 416 70.89 -41.92 -30.88
C TYR A 416 71.97 -41.11 -30.17
N SER A 417 72.13 -41.32 -28.87
CA SER A 417 73.25 -40.79 -28.12
C SER A 417 73.89 -41.88 -27.27
N LYS A 418 75.21 -41.84 -27.22
CA LYS A 418 76.01 -42.69 -26.32
C LYS A 418 75.91 -42.25 -24.86
N VAL A 419 75.52 -41.00 -24.64
CA VAL A 419 75.35 -40.45 -23.30
C VAL A 419 73.89 -40.68 -22.92
N GLY A 420 73.62 -41.51 -21.92
CA GLY A 420 72.28 -41.65 -21.37
C GLY A 420 71.76 -40.30 -20.89
N VAL A 421 70.48 -39.99 -21.15
CA VAL A 421 69.85 -38.79 -20.60
C VAL A 421 69.07 -39.18 -19.36
N LEU A 422 69.41 -38.55 -18.24
CA LEU A 422 68.61 -38.59 -17.01
C LEU A 422 67.64 -37.40 -17.05
N GLY A 423 66.33 -37.66 -17.08
CA GLY A 423 65.30 -36.61 -17.07
C GLY A 423 64.82 -36.14 -18.45
N ARG A 424 64.58 -34.83 -18.60
CA ARG A 424 63.90 -34.24 -19.77
C ARG A 424 64.88 -33.88 -20.89
N PHE A 425 64.80 -34.60 -22.01
CA PHE A 425 65.51 -34.28 -23.24
C PHE A 425 64.62 -33.43 -24.17
N ALA A 426 65.09 -32.25 -24.57
CA ALA A 426 64.35 -31.35 -25.46
C ALA A 426 64.99 -31.31 -26.86
N LEU A 427 64.17 -31.55 -27.89
CA LEU A 427 64.56 -31.28 -29.27
C LEU A 427 64.12 -29.86 -29.67
N PRO A 428 64.96 -29.13 -30.42
CA PRO A 428 64.57 -27.83 -30.97
C PRO A 428 63.39 -28.01 -31.93
N ALA A 429 62.62 -26.94 -32.10
CA ALA A 429 61.57 -26.89 -33.11
C ALA A 429 62.19 -27.00 -34.51
N ALA A 430 61.58 -27.81 -35.36
CA ALA A 430 61.76 -27.70 -36.81
C ALA A 430 61.07 -26.44 -37.31
N TYR A 431 61.61 -25.80 -38.34
CA TYR A 431 60.98 -24.67 -39.02
C TYR A 431 60.84 -24.97 -40.51
N SER A 432 59.82 -24.41 -41.15
CA SER A 432 59.62 -24.51 -42.59
C SER A 432 59.59 -23.14 -43.22
N MET A 433 60.22 -23.03 -44.39
CA MET A 433 60.11 -21.90 -45.29
C MET A 433 59.30 -22.35 -46.49
N PHE A 434 58.29 -21.58 -46.86
CA PHE A 434 57.45 -21.87 -48.02
C PHE A 434 57.02 -20.56 -48.67
N GLU A 435 56.50 -20.66 -49.88
CA GLU A 435 55.98 -19.55 -50.64
C GLU A 435 54.47 -19.68 -50.81
N ARG A 436 53.77 -18.55 -50.67
CA ARG A 436 52.34 -18.48 -50.94
C ARG A 436 52.01 -17.09 -51.46
N GLU A 437 51.28 -17.03 -52.58
CA GLU A 437 50.88 -15.76 -53.19
C GLU A 437 52.09 -14.83 -53.42
N GLY A 438 53.23 -15.40 -53.82
CA GLY A 438 54.49 -14.69 -54.06
C GLY A 438 55.22 -14.18 -52.81
N LYS A 439 54.76 -14.52 -51.60
CA LYS A 439 55.41 -14.13 -50.34
C LYS A 439 56.03 -15.33 -49.64
N GLN A 440 57.29 -15.19 -49.23
CA GLN A 440 57.95 -16.16 -48.37
C GLN A 440 57.41 -16.06 -46.94
N LYS A 441 57.04 -17.20 -46.37
CA LYS A 441 56.56 -17.32 -44.99
C LYS A 441 57.37 -18.36 -44.25
N GLU A 442 57.49 -18.17 -42.93
CA GLU A 442 58.15 -19.11 -42.03
C GLU A 442 57.16 -19.59 -40.96
N VAL A 443 57.14 -20.90 -40.72
CA VAL A 443 56.37 -21.51 -39.62
C VAL A 443 57.29 -22.40 -38.81
N THR A 444 57.15 -22.36 -37.48
CA THR A 444 57.87 -23.25 -36.56
C THR A 444 56.93 -24.32 -36.01
N SER A 445 57.49 -25.49 -35.76
CA SER A 445 56.82 -26.57 -35.04
C SER A 445 56.88 -26.38 -33.53
N ASN A 446 56.14 -27.21 -32.79
CA ASN A 446 56.31 -27.33 -31.35
C ASN A 446 57.72 -27.87 -31.00
N LYS A 447 58.24 -27.50 -29.82
CA LYS A 447 59.38 -28.21 -29.23
C LYS A 447 58.93 -29.61 -28.83
N ALA A 448 59.72 -30.63 -29.17
CA ALA A 448 59.42 -32.01 -28.80
C ALA A 448 60.25 -32.38 -27.56
N PHE A 449 59.61 -33.03 -26.59
CA PHE A 449 60.24 -33.41 -25.33
C PHE A 449 60.13 -34.91 -25.13
N PHE A 450 61.17 -35.49 -24.57
CA PHE A 450 61.22 -36.87 -24.10
C PHE A 450 61.60 -36.86 -22.62
N LEU A 451 60.95 -37.70 -21.83
CA LEU A 451 61.30 -37.95 -20.43
C LEU A 451 61.84 -39.37 -20.36
N ALA A 452 63.09 -39.52 -19.92
CA ALA A 452 63.66 -40.81 -19.62
C ALA A 452 63.29 -41.16 -18.17
N ASP A 453 62.43 -42.17 -17.99
CA ASP A 453 62.12 -42.70 -16.66
C ASP A 453 63.36 -43.42 -16.11
N GLN A 454 63.72 -43.11 -14.86
CA GLN A 454 64.65 -43.96 -14.11
C GLN A 454 63.94 -45.28 -13.88
N LYS A 455 64.50 -46.39 -14.38
CA LYS A 455 64.17 -47.69 -13.81
C LYS A 455 64.56 -47.62 -12.34
N SER A 456 63.57 -47.66 -11.45
CA SER A 456 63.80 -48.06 -10.07
C SER A 456 64.24 -49.52 -10.13
N ASP A 457 65.53 -49.76 -9.95
CA ASP A 457 66.03 -51.12 -9.70
C ASP A 457 65.45 -51.68 -8.40
#